data_AF-A0A1A9W489-F1
#
_entry.id   AF-A0A1A9W489-F1
#
_cell.length_a   1.000
_cell.length_b   1.000
_cell.length_c   1.000
_cell.angle_alpha   90.00
_cell.angle_beta   90.00
_cell.angle_gamma   90.00
#
_symmetry.space_group_name_H-M   'P 1'
#
loop_
_entity.id
_entity.type
_entity.pdbx_description
1 polymer ?
#
loop_
_entity_poly.entity_id
_entity_poly.type
_entity_poly.pdbx_seq_one_letter_code
_entity_poly.pdbx_strand_id
1 'polypeptide(L)'
;MSRQVLTKEEAINRLYSTIKMKFEEDGVLQEVRCLLQAKMVAMMRGKGEGALVKRPFGKDAAQDSRIALLNQLIMEYFHWHNYQYTAEMFGLESSAENSKPMRECLEGVLGSFQHKNVPILLEVVTELMQKQNKKK
;
A
#
# COMPACT_ATOMS: atom_id res chain seq x y z
N MET A 1 -23.95 -37.08 -27.58
CA MET A 1 -23.76 -35.75 -26.94
C MET A 1 -24.51 -35.77 -25.61
N SER A 2 -23.89 -36.26 -24.54
CA SER A 2 -24.52 -36.34 -23.23
C SER A 2 -24.63 -34.94 -22.61
N ARG A 3 -25.85 -34.46 -22.37
CA ARG A 3 -26.09 -33.23 -21.60
C ARG A 3 -25.63 -33.50 -20.16
N GLN A 4 -24.50 -32.91 -19.76
CA GLN A 4 -24.15 -32.83 -18.34
C GLN A 4 -25.19 -31.96 -17.65
N VAL A 5 -26.10 -32.61 -16.92
CA VAL A 5 -27.05 -31.93 -16.05
C VAL A 5 -26.29 -31.59 -14.78
N LEU A 6 -25.94 -30.32 -14.61
CA LEU A 6 -25.36 -29.82 -13.37
C LEU A 6 -26.36 -30.04 -12.23
N THR A 7 -25.88 -30.64 -11.14
CA THR A 7 -26.66 -30.72 -9.91
C THR A 7 -26.89 -29.31 -9.35
N LYS A 8 -27.95 -29.13 -8.56
CA LYS A 8 -28.27 -27.81 -7.97
C LYS A 8 -27.10 -27.28 -7.13
N GLU A 9 -26.43 -28.15 -6.38
CA GLU A 9 -25.26 -27.76 -5.58
C GLU A 9 -24.08 -27.31 -6.44
N GLU A 10 -23.78 -28.01 -7.54
CA GLU A 10 -22.70 -27.58 -8.45
C GLU A 10 -23.02 -26.26 -9.14
N ALA A 11 -24.29 -26.02 -9.50
CA ALA A 11 -24.74 -24.76 -10.06
C ALA A 11 -24.58 -23.60 -9.05
N ILE A 12 -24.96 -23.82 -7.80
CA ILE A 12 -24.79 -22.85 -6.70
C ILE A 12 -23.30 -22.56 -6.46
N ASN A 13 -22.46 -23.59 -6.40
CA ASN A 13 -21.02 -23.43 -6.18
C ASN A 13 -20.33 -22.68 -7.33
N ARG A 14 -20.74 -22.93 -8.58
CA ARG A 14 -20.24 -22.17 -9.75
C ARG A 14 -20.67 -20.72 -9.70
N LEU A 15 -21.94 -20.46 -9.36
CA LEU A 15 -22.44 -19.10 -9.23
C LEU A 15 -21.68 -18.34 -8.13
N TYR A 16 -21.48 -18.96 -6.97
CA TYR A 16 -20.71 -18.39 -5.87
C TYR A 16 -19.27 -18.08 -6.29
N SER A 17 -18.61 -19.02 -6.98
CA SER A 17 -17.24 -18.83 -7.47
C SER A 17 -17.16 -17.67 -8.48
N THR A 18 -18.16 -17.55 -9.36
CA THR A 18 -18.23 -16.47 -10.36
C THR A 18 -18.43 -15.11 -9.69
N ILE A 19 -19.34 -15.03 -8.73
CA ILE A 19 -19.58 -13.81 -7.95
C ILE A 19 -18.29 -13.43 -7.20
N LYS A 20 -17.69 -14.37 -6.47
CA LYS A 20 -16.44 -14.13 -5.74
C LYS A 20 -15.33 -13.59 -6.65
N MET A 21 -15.13 -14.22 -7.80
CA MET A 21 -14.13 -13.79 -8.78
C MET A 21 -14.41 -12.38 -9.29
N LYS A 22 -15.68 -12.01 -9.55
CA LYS A 22 -16.03 -10.64 -9.95
C LYS A 22 -15.70 -9.62 -8.86
N PHE A 23 -16.02 -9.93 -7.62
CA PHE A 23 -15.65 -9.07 -6.49
C PHE A 23 -14.13 -8.98 -6.26
N GLU A 24 -13.37 -10.02 -6.60
CA GLU A 24 -11.89 -9.99 -6.59
C GLU A 24 -11.34 -9.12 -7.73
N GLU A 25 -11.82 -9.29 -8.96
CA GLU A 25 -11.44 -8.50 -10.15
C GLU A 25 -11.76 -7.01 -9.97
N ASP A 26 -12.93 -6.70 -9.42
CA ASP A 26 -13.39 -5.33 -9.17
C ASP A 26 -12.70 -4.70 -7.93
N GLY A 27 -11.84 -5.45 -7.22
CA GLY A 27 -11.10 -4.96 -6.06
C GLY A 27 -11.91 -4.82 -4.77
N VAL A 28 -13.22 -5.04 -4.81
CA VAL A 28 -14.14 -4.92 -3.66
C VAL A 28 -13.77 -5.89 -2.53
N LEU A 29 -13.38 -7.12 -2.86
CA LEU A 29 -12.95 -8.10 -1.84
C LEU A 29 -11.63 -7.69 -1.17
N GLN A 30 -10.75 -7.01 -1.91
CA GLN A 30 -9.50 -6.48 -1.37
C GLN A 30 -9.76 -5.30 -0.43
N GLU A 31 -10.65 -4.39 -0.80
CA GLU A 31 -11.11 -3.29 0.05
C GLU A 31 -11.68 -3.81 1.38
N VAL A 32 -12.62 -4.76 1.32
CA VAL A 32 -13.22 -5.35 2.52
C VAL A 32 -12.16 -6.01 3.41
N ARG A 33 -11.18 -6.72 2.82
CA ARG A 33 -10.06 -7.32 3.57
C ARG A 33 -9.21 -6.27 4.28
N CYS A 34 -8.84 -5.20 3.57
CA CYS A 34 -8.05 -4.10 4.14
C CYS A 34 -8.80 -3.43 5.30
N LEU A 35 -10.08 -3.10 5.11
CA LEU A 35 -10.91 -2.52 6.16
C LEU A 35 -11.01 -3.42 7.39
N LEU A 36 -11.20 -4.72 7.18
CA LEU A 36 -11.32 -5.68 8.26
C LEU A 36 -9.99 -5.84 9.04
N GLN A 37 -8.87 -5.91 8.32
CA GLN A 37 -7.53 -5.93 8.92
C GLN A 37 -7.23 -4.65 9.70
N ALA A 38 -7.51 -3.48 9.11
CA ALA A 38 -7.35 -2.19 9.79
C ALA A 38 -8.18 -2.12 11.08
N LYS A 39 -9.44 -2.58 11.02
CA LYS A 39 -10.32 -2.61 12.19
C LYS A 39 -9.82 -3.59 13.26
N MET A 40 -9.38 -4.79 12.88
CA MET A 40 -8.76 -5.75 13.82
C MET A 40 -7.54 -5.15 14.51
N VAL A 41 -6.65 -4.50 13.75
CA VAL A 41 -5.46 -3.85 14.30
C VAL A 41 -5.85 -2.71 15.24
N ALA A 42 -6.85 -1.90 14.92
CA ALA A 42 -7.35 -0.83 15.78
C ALA A 42 -7.89 -1.37 17.12
N MET A 43 -8.68 -2.46 17.07
CA MET A 43 -9.20 -3.14 18.26
C MET A 43 -8.09 -3.71 19.14
N MET A 44 -7.11 -4.42 18.54
CA MET A 44 -5.97 -4.98 19.29
C MET A 44 -5.12 -3.91 19.98
N ARG A 45 -5.11 -2.69 19.44
CA ARG A 45 -4.39 -1.54 20.00
C ARG A 45 -5.21 -0.75 21.05
N GLY A 46 -6.38 -1.26 21.44
CA GLY A 46 -7.20 -0.69 22.51
C GLY A 46 -7.92 0.63 22.16
N LYS A 47 -8.11 0.93 20.87
CA LYS A 47 -8.82 2.15 20.43
C LYS A 47 -10.20 1.80 19.86
N GLY A 48 -11.25 2.17 20.60
CA GLY A 48 -12.65 2.11 20.14
C GLY A 48 -12.95 3.14 19.04
N GLU A 49 -14.05 2.91 18.32
CA GLU A 49 -14.49 3.63 17.11
C GLU A 49 -14.47 5.17 17.29
N GLY A 50 -13.82 5.89 16.37
CA GLY A 50 -13.96 7.35 16.23
C GLY A 50 -12.69 8.20 16.21
N ALA A 51 -11.50 7.64 16.45
CA ALA A 51 -10.26 8.42 16.42
C ALA A 51 -9.37 8.07 15.22
N LEU A 52 -9.47 8.89 14.16
CA LEU A 52 -8.41 9.04 13.16
C LEU A 52 -7.07 9.12 13.90
N VAL A 53 -6.18 8.17 13.62
CA VAL A 53 -5.01 7.86 14.43
C VAL A 53 -4.08 9.07 14.53
N LYS A 54 -4.19 9.86 15.61
CA LYS A 54 -3.02 10.44 16.28
C LYS A 54 -2.62 9.47 17.39
N ARG A 55 -1.46 8.82 17.25
CA ARG A 55 -0.86 8.04 18.34
C ARG A 55 -0.23 9.02 19.35
N PRO A 56 -0.32 8.77 20.67
CA PRO A 56 0.58 9.38 21.62
C PRO A 56 1.99 8.87 21.37
N PHE A 57 2.95 9.78 21.46
CA PHE A 57 4.38 9.55 21.32
C PHE A 57 4.88 8.32 22.08
N GLY A 58 5.40 7.33 21.35
CA GLY A 58 6.56 6.59 21.81
C GLY A 58 7.80 7.40 21.43
N LYS A 59 8.19 8.35 22.29
CA LYS A 59 9.61 8.68 22.41
C LYS A 59 10.31 7.34 22.74
N ASP A 60 11.36 6.99 21.99
CA ASP A 60 12.29 5.84 22.23
C ASP A 60 12.43 4.80 21.11
N ALA A 61 12.10 5.15 19.87
CA ALA A 61 12.88 4.62 18.75
C ALA A 61 13.21 5.79 17.85
N ALA A 62 14.46 6.25 17.90
CA ALA A 62 15.03 7.01 16.80
C ALA A 62 14.97 6.09 15.57
N GLN A 63 13.84 6.10 14.86
CA GLN A 63 13.73 5.47 13.55
C GLN A 63 14.91 6.01 12.75
N ASP A 64 15.73 5.08 12.26
CA ASP A 64 16.86 5.42 11.41
C ASP A 64 16.34 6.36 10.31
N SER A 65 16.93 7.55 10.21
CA SER A 65 16.50 8.58 9.26
C SER A 65 16.41 8.05 7.83
N ARG A 66 17.20 7.02 7.50
CA ARG A 66 17.17 6.32 6.20
C ARG A 66 15.91 5.48 6.03
N ILE A 67 15.44 4.81 7.08
CA ILE A 67 14.20 4.03 7.07
C ILE A 67 13.00 4.97 6.93
N ALA A 68 13.01 6.09 7.66
CA ALA A 68 11.98 7.11 7.54
C ALA A 68 11.90 7.68 6.11
N LEU A 69 13.06 7.99 5.51
CA LEU A 69 13.14 8.46 4.13
C LEU A 69 12.67 7.41 3.12
N LEU A 70 13.07 6.14 3.28
CA LEU A 70 12.63 5.05 2.42
C LEU A 70 11.10 4.86 2.49
N ASN A 71 10.53 4.91 3.69
CA ASN A 71 9.10 4.79 3.87
C ASN A 71 8.34 5.94 3.18
N GLN A 72 8.87 7.17 3.24
CA GLN A 72 8.28 8.31 2.54
C GLN A 72 8.37 8.16 1.00
N LEU A 73 9.48 7.61 0.48
CA LEU A 73 9.62 7.32 -0.95
C LEU A 73 8.65 6.23 -1.43
N ILE A 74 8.47 5.18 -0.65
CA ILE A 74 7.49 4.12 -0.93
C ILE A 74 6.06 4.69 -0.90
N MET A 75 5.78 5.54 0.09
CA MET A 75 4.47 6.19 0.22
C MET A 75 4.17 7.12 -0.96
N GLU A 76 5.17 7.88 -1.45
CA GLU A 76 5.03 8.72 -2.65
C GLU A 76 4.71 7.88 -3.89
N TYR A 77 5.40 6.75 -4.06
CA TYR A 77 5.15 5.81 -5.14
C TYR A 77 3.71 5.25 -5.11
N PHE A 78 3.21 4.84 -3.94
CA PHE A 78 1.83 4.37 -3.82
C PHE A 78 0.80 5.44 -4.15
N HIS A 79 1.01 6.67 -3.68
CA HIS A 79 0.12 7.78 -4.01
C HIS A 79 0.19 8.16 -5.50
N TRP A 80 1.37 8.08 -6.12
CA TRP A 80 1.54 8.36 -7.56
C TRP A 80 0.72 7.40 -8.43
N HIS A 81 0.70 6.12 -8.08
CA HIS A 81 -0.02 5.08 -8.81
C HIS A 81 -1.47 4.87 -8.35
N ASN A 82 -1.99 5.71 -7.45
CA ASN A 82 -3.33 5.58 -6.83
C ASN A 82 -3.56 4.24 -6.09
N TYR A 83 -2.51 3.66 -5.50
CA TYR A 83 -2.63 2.46 -4.66
C TYR A 83 -3.09 2.83 -3.24
N GLN A 84 -4.29 3.38 -3.13
CA GLN A 84 -4.82 3.97 -1.90
C GLN A 84 -4.87 2.98 -0.73
N TYR A 85 -5.39 1.77 -0.95
CA TYR A 85 -5.46 0.74 0.11
C TYR A 85 -4.07 0.24 0.52
N THR A 86 -3.14 0.11 -0.44
CA THR A 86 -1.77 -0.31 -0.15
C THR A 86 -1.02 0.76 0.64
N ALA A 87 -1.20 2.04 0.31
CA ALA A 87 -0.66 3.16 1.07
C ALA A 87 -1.17 3.13 2.51
N GLU A 88 -2.49 3.00 2.70
CA GLU A 88 -3.11 2.98 4.03
C GLU A 88 -2.57 1.83 4.89
N MET A 89 -2.55 0.62 4.35
CA MET A 89 -2.01 -0.56 5.04
C MET A 89 -0.51 -0.41 5.33
N PHE A 90 0.26 0.11 4.37
CA PHE A 90 1.69 0.30 4.54
C PHE A 90 1.98 1.27 5.69
N GLY A 91 1.28 2.40 5.84
CA GLY A 91 1.51 3.29 6.98
C GLY A 91 1.09 2.69 8.32
N LEU A 92 0.06 1.84 8.34
CA LEU A 92 -0.34 1.10 9.55
C LEU A 92 0.73 0.11 10.00
N GLU A 93 1.36 -0.60 9.06
CA GLU A 93 2.35 -1.65 9.30
C GLU A 93 3.76 -1.09 9.55
N SER A 94 4.21 -0.13 8.72
CA SER A 94 5.55 0.47 8.79
C SER A 94 5.68 1.56 9.85
N SER A 95 4.57 1.98 10.46
CA SER A 95 4.49 3.20 11.28
C SER A 95 4.93 4.48 10.55
N ALA A 96 4.96 4.46 9.21
CA ALA A 96 5.10 5.65 8.41
C ALA A 96 3.85 6.53 8.55
N GLU A 97 4.04 7.85 8.47
CA GLU A 97 2.91 8.76 8.42
C GLU A 97 2.10 8.50 7.14
N ASN A 98 0.81 8.22 7.29
CA ASN A 98 -0.12 7.96 6.18
C ASN A 98 -0.53 9.24 5.43
N SER A 99 0.20 10.33 5.63
CA SER A 99 0.02 11.55 4.86
C SER A 99 0.66 11.36 3.47
N LYS A 100 0.01 11.91 2.44
CA LYS A 100 0.62 12.01 1.12
C LYS A 100 1.92 12.81 1.26
N PRO A 101 3.10 12.23 0.98
CA PRO A 101 4.35 12.96 1.08
C PRO A 101 4.33 14.13 0.11
N MET A 102 4.72 15.32 0.58
CA MET A 102 4.97 16.44 -0.31
C MET A 102 6.25 16.16 -1.08
N ARG A 103 6.13 16.11 -2.41
CA ARG A 103 7.27 15.83 -3.31
C ARG A 103 8.41 16.83 -3.10
N GLU A 104 8.06 18.09 -2.85
CA GLU A 104 9.00 19.18 -2.61
C GLU A 104 9.86 18.92 -1.36
N CYS A 105 9.29 18.27 -0.33
CA CYS A 105 10.04 17.90 0.87
C CYS A 105 11.07 16.80 0.59
N LEU A 106 10.72 15.82 -0.26
CA LEU A 106 11.63 14.75 -0.66
C LEU A 106 12.75 15.26 -1.58
N GLU A 107 12.41 16.15 -2.52
CA GLU A 107 13.38 16.86 -3.37
C GLU A 107 14.35 17.72 -2.55
N GLY A 108 13.90 18.34 -1.47
CA GLY A 108 14.77 19.10 -0.57
C GLY A 108 15.85 18.24 0.14
N VAL A 109 15.58 16.95 0.36
CA VAL A 109 16.50 16.03 1.04
C VAL A 109 17.40 15.29 0.05
N LEU A 110 16.85 14.86 -1.09
CA LEU A 110 17.55 14.00 -2.06
C LEU A 110 18.18 14.79 -3.22
N GLY A 111 17.81 16.05 -3.40
CA GLY A 111 18.16 16.87 -4.54
C GLY A 111 17.06 16.90 -5.61
N SER A 112 17.28 17.73 -6.63
CA SER A 112 16.32 17.91 -7.72
C SER A 112 16.31 16.71 -8.67
N PHE A 113 15.11 16.23 -8.99
CA PHE A 113 14.89 15.16 -9.96
C PHE A 113 14.53 15.73 -11.33
N GLN A 114 15.06 15.13 -12.40
CA GLN A 114 14.83 15.66 -13.75
C GLN A 114 13.46 15.23 -14.29
N HIS A 115 12.95 14.08 -13.84
CA HIS A 115 11.75 13.48 -14.41
C HIS A 115 10.53 13.69 -13.50
N LYS A 116 9.88 14.85 -13.64
CA LYS A 116 8.67 15.17 -12.87
C LYS A 116 7.47 14.25 -13.17
N ASN A 117 7.51 13.44 -14.22
CA ASN A 117 6.43 12.57 -14.67
C ASN A 117 6.53 11.13 -14.15
N VAL A 118 7.49 10.83 -13.28
CA VAL A 118 7.63 9.51 -12.65
C VAL A 118 7.74 9.66 -11.14
N PRO A 119 7.45 8.60 -10.35
CA PRO A 119 7.73 8.60 -8.92
C PRO A 119 9.22 8.80 -8.63
N ILE A 120 9.54 9.48 -7.52
CA ILE A 120 10.93 9.75 -7.14
C ILE A 120 11.70 8.43 -6.96
N LEU A 121 11.05 7.45 -6.33
CA LEU A 121 11.67 6.15 -6.05
C LEU A 121 12.17 5.46 -7.34
N LEU A 122 11.47 5.63 -8.46
CA LEU A 122 11.86 5.03 -9.73
C LEU A 122 13.13 5.68 -10.30
N GLU A 123 13.24 7.00 -10.20
CA GLU A 123 14.42 7.74 -10.67
C GLU A 123 15.65 7.40 -9.82
N VAL A 124 15.49 7.36 -8.48
CA VAL A 124 16.56 6.96 -7.55
C VAL A 124 17.10 5.56 -7.87
N VAL A 125 16.21 4.57 -8.06
CA VAL A 125 16.62 3.20 -8.40
C VAL A 125 17.33 3.16 -9.75
N THR A 126 16.82 3.87 -10.75
CA THR A 126 17.41 3.92 -12.10
C THR A 126 18.83 4.49 -12.06
N GLU A 127 19.04 5.59 -11.35
CA GLU A 127 20.38 6.17 -11.18
C GLU A 127 21.34 5.23 -10.46
N LEU A 128 20.89 4.56 -9.40
CA LEU A 128 21.70 3.60 -8.66
C LEU A 128 22.12 2.42 -9.55
N MET A 129 21.20 1.87 -10.35
CA MET A 129 21.50 0.78 -11.28
C MET A 129 22.51 1.22 -12.36
N GLN A 130 22.37 2.43 -12.91
CA GLN A 130 23.32 2.97 -13.88
C GLN A 130 24.72 3.16 -13.28
N LYS A 131 24.82 3.67 -12.04
CA LYS A 131 26.10 3.84 -11.33
C LYS A 131 26.79 2.50 -11.05
N GLN A 132 26.03 1.45 -10.75
CA GLN A 132 26.57 0.09 -10.56
C GLN A 132 27.11 -0.51 -11.86
N ASN A 133 26.40 -0.32 -12.98
CA ASN A 133 26.85 -0.82 -14.28
C ASN A 133 28.10 -0.10 -14.83
N LYS A 134 28.34 1.17 -14.46
CA LYS A 134 29.56 1.90 -14.84
C LYS A 134 30.80 1.54 -14.00
N LYS A 135 30.62 0.81 -12.89
CA LYS A 135 31.70 0.39 -11.99
C LYS A 135 32.18 -1.04 -12.26
N LYS A 136 31.56 -1.76 -13.20
CA LYS A 136 32.03 -3.03 -13.75
C LYS A 136 32.73 -2.78 -15.07
#